data_AF-A0A7J6XH51-F1
#
_entry.id   AF-A0A7J6XH51-F1
#
_cell.length_a   1.000
_cell.length_b   1.000
_cell.length_c   1.000
_cell.angle_alpha   90.00
_cell.angle_beta   90.00
_cell.angle_gamma   90.00
#
_symmetry.space_group_name_H-M   'P 1'
#
loop_
_entity.id
_entity.type
_entity.pdbx_description
1 polymer ?
#
loop_
_entity_poly.entity_id
_entity_poly.type
_entity_poly.pdbx_seq_one_letter_code
_entity_poly.pdbx_strand_id
1 'polypeptide(L)'
;MLSEVAHRLQITIVGGSIPERSEGRLYNTCCVFGKDGKLRAKHRKLHLFDIDIPGQITFKESKTLTAGENPTIVDTDVGRIGIGICYDIRFEELAMLYAARGAHLLCYPGAFNMTTGPLHWELLQRARATDNQVC
;
A
#
# COMPACT_ATOMS: atom_id res chain seq x y z
N MET A 1 14.57 5.88 12.62
CA MET A 1 13.39 5.88 13.52
C MET A 1 12.57 4.60 13.40
N LEU A 2 11.86 4.30 12.30
CA LEU A 2 11.01 3.09 12.22
C LEU A 2 11.79 1.76 12.41
N SER A 3 12.95 1.62 11.76
CA SER A 3 13.86 0.49 11.93
C SER A 3 14.26 0.26 13.40
N GLU A 4 14.64 1.32 14.10
CA GLU A 4 15.04 1.25 15.51
C GLU A 4 13.88 0.86 16.42
N VAL A 5 12.69 1.41 16.18
CA VAL A 5 11.48 1.08 16.94
C VAL A 5 11.08 -0.39 16.71
N ALA A 6 11.13 -0.86 15.47
CA ALA A 6 10.86 -2.27 15.13
C ALA A 6 11.81 -3.21 15.87
N HIS A 7 13.11 -2.89 15.90
CA HIS A 7 14.11 -3.64 16.65
C HIS A 7 13.88 -3.57 18.17
N ARG A 8 13.70 -2.38 18.72
CA ARG A 8 13.56 -2.20 20.18
C ARG A 8 12.32 -2.88 20.74
N LEU A 9 11.21 -2.87 20.00
CA LEU A 9 9.94 -3.45 20.43
C LEU A 9 9.73 -4.89 19.92
N GLN A 10 10.65 -5.42 19.11
CA GLN A 10 10.56 -6.76 18.51
C GLN A 10 9.25 -6.98 17.73
N ILE A 11 8.84 -5.98 16.96
CA ILE A 11 7.62 -5.99 16.14
C ILE A 11 7.93 -5.79 14.66
N THR A 12 7.05 -6.31 13.80
CA THR A 12 7.03 -5.97 12.38
C THR A 12 6.26 -4.66 12.20
N ILE A 13 6.78 -3.71 11.42
CA ILE A 13 6.15 -2.42 11.16
C ILE A 13 5.91 -2.26 9.66
N VAL A 14 4.64 -2.12 9.26
CA VAL A 14 4.24 -1.59 7.95
C VAL A 14 4.21 -0.07 8.07
N GLY A 15 5.20 0.60 7.50
CA GLY A 15 5.53 2.00 7.79
C GLY A 15 4.64 3.06 7.15
N GLY A 16 3.40 2.74 6.79
CA GLY A 16 2.55 3.65 6.01
C GLY A 16 3.20 3.98 4.66
N SER A 17 3.16 5.22 4.22
CA SER A 17 3.94 5.64 3.06
C SER A 17 4.58 7.02 3.21
N ILE A 18 5.71 7.21 2.52
CA ILE A 18 6.49 8.44 2.50
C ILE A 18 6.97 8.75 1.08
N PRO A 19 7.24 10.02 0.74
CA PRO A 19 7.92 10.36 -0.52
C PRO A 19 9.37 9.85 -0.49
N GLU A 20 9.71 8.96 -1.42
CA GLU A 20 11.07 8.44 -1.63
C GLU A 20 11.69 9.11 -2.85
N ARG A 21 12.91 9.63 -2.73
CA ARG A 21 13.72 10.05 -3.89
C ARG A 21 14.66 8.92 -4.29
N SER A 22 14.65 8.55 -5.57
CA SER A 22 15.52 7.51 -6.13
C SER A 22 15.81 7.85 -7.58
N GLU A 23 17.08 7.88 -7.98
CA GLU A 23 17.51 8.11 -9.38
C GLU A 23 16.87 9.36 -10.03
N GLY A 24 16.77 10.44 -9.25
CA GLY A 24 16.17 11.70 -9.72
C GLY A 24 14.63 11.71 -9.79
N ARG A 25 13.97 10.59 -9.49
CA ARG A 25 12.51 10.46 -9.45
C ARG A 25 11.99 10.44 -8.02
N LEU A 26 10.72 10.79 -7.85
CA LEU A 26 10.01 10.71 -6.57
C LEU A 26 8.96 9.60 -6.63
N TYR A 27 8.80 8.85 -5.54
CA TYR A 27 7.86 7.74 -5.43
C TYR A 27 7.06 7.85 -4.14
N ASN A 28 5.84 7.31 -4.13
CA ASN A 28 5.08 7.10 -2.90
C ASN A 28 5.38 5.68 -2.38
N THR A 29 6.13 5.59 -1.28
CA THR A 29 6.80 4.34 -0.89
C THR A 29 6.41 3.90 0.51
N CYS A 30 5.97 2.65 0.64
CA CYS A 30 5.75 1.94 1.89
C CYS A 30 6.94 1.03 2.20
N CYS A 31 7.57 1.24 3.36
CA CYS A 31 8.66 0.40 3.86
C CYS A 31 8.16 -0.54 4.95
N VAL A 32 8.51 -1.82 4.85
CA VAL A 32 8.20 -2.81 5.89
C VAL A 32 9.48 -3.18 6.63
N PHE A 33 9.49 -2.98 7.94
CA PHE A 33 10.62 -3.32 8.81
C PHE A 33 10.28 -4.55 9.65
N GLY A 34 11.20 -5.51 9.71
CA GLY A 34 11.05 -6.70 10.56
C GLY A 34 11.49 -6.44 11.99
N LYS A 35 11.26 -7.44 12.86
CA LYS A 35 11.63 -7.42 14.30
C LYS A 35 13.11 -7.20 14.57
N ASP A 36 13.98 -7.49 13.60
CA ASP A 36 15.42 -7.22 13.67
C ASP A 36 15.78 -5.80 13.22
N GLY A 37 14.79 -4.95 12.96
CA GLY A 37 14.95 -3.60 12.45
C GLY A 37 15.33 -3.53 10.98
N LYS A 38 15.54 -4.66 10.29
CA LYS A 38 15.94 -4.66 8.89
C LYS A 38 14.76 -4.36 7.98
N LEU A 39 15.03 -3.65 6.88
CA LEU A 39 14.07 -3.46 5.81
C LEU A 39 13.79 -4.80 5.14
N ARG A 40 12.55 -5.26 5.18
CA ARG A 40 12.10 -6.53 4.59
C ARG A 40 11.50 -6.36 3.22
N ALA A 41 10.79 -5.26 3.01
CA ALA A 41 10.18 -4.94 1.73
C ALA A 41 10.05 -3.43 1.54
N LYS A 42 10.01 -3.02 0.27
CA LYS A 42 9.77 -1.65 -0.15
C LYS A 42 8.77 -1.67 -1.30
N HIS A 43 7.56 -1.19 -1.06
CA HIS A 43 6.50 -1.10 -2.05
C HIS A 43 6.40 0.34 -2.54
N ARG A 44 6.53 0.54 -3.86
CA ARG A 44 6.23 1.82 -4.51
C ARG A 44 4.84 1.72 -5.09
N LYS A 45 3.96 2.68 -4.77
CA LYS A 45 2.57 2.74 -5.22
C LYS A 45 2.48 2.51 -6.72
N LEU A 46 1.70 1.53 -7.14
CA LEU A 46 1.61 1.14 -8.55
C LEU A 46 0.63 2.06 -9.30
N HIS A 47 -0.52 2.31 -8.69
CA HIS A 47 -1.57 3.11 -9.30
C HIS A 47 -1.59 4.50 -8.71
N LEU A 48 -1.05 5.47 -9.45
CA LEU A 48 -1.06 6.87 -9.04
C LEU A 48 -2.48 7.43 -9.06
N PHE A 49 -2.74 8.33 -8.11
CA PHE A 49 -4.05 8.97 -7.96
C PHE A 49 -4.17 10.14 -8.93
N ASP A 50 -4.60 9.82 -10.15
CA ASP A 50 -4.95 10.80 -11.16
C ASP A 50 -6.47 10.80 -11.34
N ILE A 51 -7.14 11.74 -10.66
CA ILE A 51 -8.58 11.92 -10.76
C ILE A 51 -8.93 13.33 -11.22
N ASP A 52 -9.98 13.41 -12.02
CA ASP A 52 -10.60 14.66 -12.42
C ASP A 52 -12.11 14.49 -12.36
N ILE A 53 -12.70 14.99 -11.27
CA ILE A 53 -14.14 15.02 -11.06
C ILE A 53 -14.56 16.48 -11.20
N PRO A 54 -15.15 16.87 -12.35
CA PRO A 54 -15.54 18.25 -12.62
C PRO A 54 -16.39 18.83 -11.48
N GLY A 55 -15.97 19.98 -10.97
CA GLY A 55 -16.69 20.70 -9.90
C GLY A 55 -16.52 20.11 -8.49
N GLN A 56 -15.73 19.05 -8.29
CA GLN A 56 -15.49 18.48 -6.96
C GLN A 56 -14.01 18.41 -6.61
N ILE A 57 -13.22 17.63 -7.38
CA ILE A 57 -11.82 17.39 -7.06
C ILE A 57 -11.02 17.05 -8.32
N THR A 58 -9.90 17.74 -8.49
CA THR A 58 -8.88 17.40 -9.48
C THR A 58 -7.58 17.18 -8.73
N PHE A 59 -7.01 15.99 -8.85
CA PHE A 59 -5.71 15.65 -8.26
C PHE A 59 -4.92 14.81 -9.24
N LYS A 60 -3.68 15.21 -9.55
CA LYS A 60 -2.79 14.49 -10.47
C LYS A 60 -1.47 14.20 -9.77
N GLU A 61 -1.40 13.06 -9.09
CA GLU A 61 -0.22 12.59 -8.38
C GLU A 61 0.97 12.40 -9.34
N SER A 62 0.68 12.00 -10.59
CA SER A 62 1.67 11.76 -11.65
C SER A 62 2.46 12.99 -12.10
N LYS A 63 2.00 14.20 -11.75
CA LYS A 63 2.79 15.43 -12.02
C LYS A 63 4.08 15.49 -11.22
N THR A 64 4.18 14.75 -10.11
CA THR A 64 5.30 14.84 -9.19
C THR A 64 5.87 13.45 -8.85
N LEU A 65 5.02 12.44 -8.72
CA LEU A 65 5.41 11.10 -8.34
C LEU A 65 5.44 10.16 -9.55
N THR A 66 6.29 9.15 -9.46
CA THR A 66 6.46 8.07 -10.42
C THR A 66 5.83 6.81 -9.86
N ALA A 67 5.15 6.04 -10.71
CA ALA A 67 4.58 4.75 -10.35
C ALA A 67 5.68 3.72 -10.04
N GLY A 68 5.40 2.79 -9.14
CA GLY A 68 6.16 1.57 -8.99
C GLY A 68 5.91 0.60 -10.16
N GLU A 69 6.73 -0.44 -10.25
CA GLU A 69 6.68 -1.40 -11.35
C GLU A 69 6.25 -2.81 -10.91
N ASN A 70 6.37 -3.12 -9.61
CA ASN A 70 6.25 -4.48 -9.12
C ASN A 70 5.33 -4.58 -7.89
N PRO A 71 4.38 -5.54 -7.88
CA PRO A 71 3.63 -5.91 -6.67
C PRO A 71 4.59 -6.35 -5.55
N THR A 72 4.29 -6.00 -4.31
CA THR A 72 5.16 -6.30 -3.17
C THR A 72 4.46 -7.23 -2.19
N ILE A 73 5.13 -8.33 -1.86
CA ILE A 73 4.71 -9.30 -0.86
C ILE A 73 5.84 -9.45 0.15
N VAL A 74 5.50 -9.60 1.42
CA VAL A 74 6.47 -9.80 2.50
C VAL A 74 6.01 -10.92 3.42
N ASP A 75 6.91 -11.87 3.71
CA ASP A 75 6.69 -12.89 4.71
C ASP A 75 6.98 -12.32 6.10
N THR A 76 6.02 -12.46 7.01
CA THR A 76 6.10 -11.96 8.39
C THR A 76 5.68 -13.05 9.36
N ASP A 77 5.83 -12.77 10.66
CA ASP A 77 5.42 -13.64 11.75
C ASP A 77 3.90 -13.83 11.86
N VAL A 78 3.10 -12.92 11.28
CA VAL A 78 1.63 -13.03 11.23
C VAL A 78 1.13 -13.60 9.90
N GLY A 79 2.04 -14.02 9.02
CA GLY A 79 1.73 -14.55 7.70
C GLY A 79 2.32 -13.71 6.58
N ARG A 80 1.96 -14.10 5.35
CA ARG A 80 2.38 -13.41 4.12
C ARG A 80 1.46 -12.21 3.85
N ILE A 81 2.04 -11.02 3.73
CA ILE A 81 1.28 -9.78 3.55
C ILE A 81 1.49 -9.23 2.13
N GLY A 82 0.41 -8.96 1.40
CA GLY A 82 0.42 -8.15 0.18
C GLY A 82 0.31 -6.66 0.51
N ILE A 83 1.20 -5.83 -0.05
CA ILE A 83 1.27 -4.39 0.26
C ILE A 83 0.80 -3.57 -0.94
N GLY A 84 -0.24 -2.76 -0.76
CA GLY A 84 -0.63 -1.69 -1.69
C GLY A 84 -0.71 -0.34 -0.98
N ILE A 85 -0.83 0.76 -1.71
CA ILE A 85 -1.00 2.10 -1.12
C ILE A 85 -2.26 2.77 -1.68
N CYS A 86 -3.18 3.12 -0.78
CA CYS A 86 -4.36 3.95 -1.04
C CYS A 86 -5.12 3.56 -2.31
N TYR A 87 -4.85 4.23 -3.43
CA TYR A 87 -5.54 4.06 -4.71
C TYR A 87 -5.36 2.66 -5.32
N ASP A 88 -4.29 1.94 -4.94
CA ASP A 88 -4.07 0.54 -5.33
C ASP A 88 -5.25 -0.38 -4.97
N ILE A 89 -6.01 -0.06 -3.90
CA ILE A 89 -7.17 -0.86 -3.49
C ILE A 89 -8.30 -0.86 -4.54
N ARG A 90 -8.33 0.10 -5.48
CA ARG A 90 -9.36 0.14 -6.53
C ARG A 90 -9.14 -0.90 -7.62
N PHE A 91 -7.96 -1.52 -7.69
CA PHE A 91 -7.55 -2.45 -8.73
C PHE A 91 -7.57 -3.87 -8.16
N GLU A 92 -8.65 -4.61 -8.45
CA GLU A 92 -8.87 -5.96 -7.93
C GLU A 92 -7.78 -6.95 -8.37
N GLU A 93 -7.25 -6.76 -9.57
CA GLU A 93 -6.21 -7.60 -10.16
C GLU A 93 -4.95 -7.67 -9.27
N LEU A 94 -4.67 -6.60 -8.54
CA LEU A 94 -3.56 -6.56 -7.60
C LEU A 94 -3.82 -7.46 -6.37
N ALA A 95 -5.05 -7.45 -5.85
CA ALA A 95 -5.44 -8.31 -4.73
C ALA A 95 -5.50 -9.79 -5.15
N MET A 96 -6.09 -10.08 -6.31
CA MET A 96 -6.09 -11.42 -6.90
C MET A 96 -4.67 -11.97 -7.04
N LEU A 97 -3.74 -11.14 -7.53
CA LEU A 97 -2.35 -11.53 -7.68
C LEU A 97 -1.66 -11.79 -6.34
N TYR A 98 -1.97 -11.02 -5.29
CA TYR A 98 -1.46 -11.28 -3.95
C TYR A 98 -2.01 -12.59 -3.36
N ALA A 99 -3.32 -12.83 -3.49
CA ALA A 99 -3.96 -14.06 -3.03
C ALA A 99 -3.42 -15.29 -3.76
N ALA A 100 -3.29 -15.23 -5.09
CA ALA A 100 -2.69 -16.30 -5.89
C ALA A 100 -1.22 -16.59 -5.52
N ARG A 101 -0.52 -15.61 -4.94
CA ARG A 101 0.85 -15.76 -4.41
C ARG A 101 0.88 -16.13 -2.91
N GLY A 102 -0.26 -16.52 -2.34
CA GLY A 102 -0.40 -17.02 -0.98
C GLY A 102 -0.42 -15.94 0.10
N ALA A 103 -0.79 -14.69 -0.24
CA ALA A 103 -1.03 -13.68 0.79
C ALA A 103 -2.17 -14.13 1.71
N HIS A 104 -1.96 -13.97 3.02
CA HIS A 104 -2.96 -14.20 4.06
C HIS A 104 -3.64 -12.89 4.48
N LEU A 105 -2.94 -11.78 4.30
CA LEU A 105 -3.35 -10.44 4.68
C LEU A 105 -3.05 -9.46 3.55
N LEU A 106 -3.95 -8.52 3.28
CA LEU A 106 -3.69 -7.36 2.43
C LEU A 106 -3.63 -6.09 3.28
N CYS A 107 -2.58 -5.29 3.08
CA CYS A 107 -2.43 -4.02 3.78
C CYS A 107 -2.39 -2.86 2.78
N TYR A 108 -3.36 -1.95 2.92
CA TYR A 108 -3.48 -0.75 2.10
C TYR A 108 -3.40 0.53 2.95
N PRO A 109 -2.21 0.97 3.42
CA PRO A 109 -2.09 2.28 4.04
C PRO A 109 -2.58 3.35 3.06
N GLY A 110 -3.49 4.21 3.51
CA GLY A 110 -4.09 5.19 2.64
C GLY A 110 -4.85 6.29 3.36
N ALA A 111 -5.11 7.37 2.62
CA ALA A 111 -5.90 8.50 3.07
C ALA A 111 -6.94 8.79 2.00
N PHE A 112 -8.16 8.28 2.19
CA PHE A 112 -9.28 8.60 1.31
C PHE A 112 -9.83 9.99 1.62
N ASN A 113 -10.28 10.72 0.60
CA ASN A 113 -10.92 12.01 0.81
C ASN A 113 -12.36 11.85 1.35
N MET A 114 -12.92 12.92 1.89
CA MET A 114 -14.27 12.90 2.49
C MET A 114 -15.40 12.70 1.47
N THR A 115 -15.13 12.84 0.17
CA THR A 115 -16.12 12.64 -0.90
C THR A 115 -16.24 11.16 -1.27
N THR A 116 -15.11 10.49 -1.49
CA THR A 116 -15.04 9.09 -1.94
C THR A 116 -14.92 8.11 -0.78
N GLY A 117 -14.40 8.55 0.37
CA GLY A 117 -14.22 7.75 1.58
C GLY A 117 -15.52 7.11 2.07
N PRO A 118 -16.57 7.90 2.39
CA PRO A 118 -17.83 7.36 2.91
C PRO A 118 -18.50 6.33 2.00
N LEU A 119 -18.27 6.43 0.68
CA LEU A 119 -18.88 5.53 -0.30
C LEU A 119 -18.02 4.29 -0.60
N HIS A 120 -16.71 4.45 -0.64
CA HIS A 120 -15.81 3.43 -1.22
C HIS A 120 -14.84 2.80 -0.23
N TRP A 121 -14.53 3.45 0.90
CA TRP A 121 -13.46 2.97 1.78
C TRP A 121 -13.77 1.59 2.38
N GLU A 122 -14.91 1.46 3.06
CA GLU A 122 -15.30 0.18 3.67
C GLU A 122 -15.64 -0.86 2.59
N LEU A 123 -16.39 -0.44 1.56
CA LEU A 123 -16.82 -1.32 0.47
C LEU A 123 -15.64 -2.01 -0.21
N LEU A 124 -14.63 -1.24 -0.63
CA LEU A 124 -13.49 -1.80 -1.35
C LEU A 124 -12.69 -2.75 -0.46
N GLN A 125 -12.40 -2.40 0.79
CA GLN A 125 -11.68 -3.29 1.71
C GLN A 125 -12.42 -4.62 1.91
N ARG A 126 -13.74 -4.57 2.16
CA ARG A 126 -14.55 -5.77 2.34
C ARG A 126 -14.63 -6.62 1.09
N ALA A 127 -14.72 -6.00 -0.09
CA ALA A 127 -14.69 -6.71 -1.37
C ALA A 127 -13.36 -7.45 -1.55
N ARG A 128 -12.22 -6.76 -1.38
CA ARG A 128 -10.88 -7.38 -1.48
C ARG A 128 -10.72 -8.56 -0.53
N ALA A 129 -11.16 -8.42 0.71
CA ALA A 129 -11.10 -9.49 1.71
C ALA A 129 -11.99 -10.69 1.34
N THR A 130 -13.26 -10.41 0.96
CA THR A 130 -14.26 -11.45 0.69
C THR A 130 -13.94 -12.21 -0.59
N ASP A 131 -13.65 -11.51 -1.68
CA ASP A 131 -13.46 -12.11 -3.01
C ASP A 131 -12.19 -12.96 -3.08
N ASN A 132 -11.16 -12.58 -2.30
CA ASN A 132 -9.87 -13.26 -2.29
C ASN A 132 -9.66 -14.19 -1.09
N GLN A 133 -10.60 -14.26 -0.15
CA GLN A 133 -10.49 -15.05 1.09
C GLN A 133 -9.25 -14.71 1.93
N VAL A 134 -8.95 -13.41 2.04
CA VAL A 134 -7.80 -12.87 2.79
C VAL A 134 -8.30 -11.90 3.85
N CYS A 135 -7.50 -11.71 4.91
CA CYS A 135 -7.75 -10.66 5.90
C CYS A 135 -7.33 -9.27 5.40
#